data_AF-A0A963R0P6-F1
#
_entry.id   AF-A0A963R0P6-F1
#
_cell.length_a   1.000
_cell.length_b   1.000
_cell.length_c   1.000
_cell.angle_alpha   90.00
_cell.angle_beta   90.00
_cell.angle_gamma   90.00
#
_symmetry.space_group_name_H-M   'P 1'
#
loop_
_entity.id
_entity.type
_entity.pdbx_description
1 polymer ?
#
loop_
_entity_poly.entity_id
_entity_poly.type
_entity_poly.pdbx_seq_one_letter_code
_entity_poly.pdbx_strand_id
1 'polypeptide(L)'
;MRISRLAAIFAAFMLSGLTAIPAHAQYVCANGPGPGERQVGTTGGGGGMVGMPLCTSDGSFEGSGDAEGSETVRMPDPLAGRINAATTIFELQARNYDQLQQRLRTDPAFAAEYRRYMDGGWDHTRDSRNRAAGQGCAALFSRGGNMIQLLGPNEYVTGALLVLIGKDVPAPEKLREINVSLMQTGDTAPQTVKAYNYRVPDSDLGAVALGVPGIDPLLDNMLDRQGFEVKYRNRKIFAAEWTGGLSAREALARCVHGGN
;
A
#
# COMPACT_ATOMS: atom_id res chain seq x y z
N MET A 1 87.95 -14.97 4.25
CA MET A 1 88.21 -15.56 2.92
C MET A 1 86.87 -15.97 2.32
N ARG A 2 86.51 -15.39 1.17
CA ARG A 2 85.51 -15.80 0.15
C ARG A 2 84.02 -15.98 0.51
N ILE A 3 83.25 -15.23 -0.27
CA ILE A 3 81.81 -15.18 -0.56
C ILE A 3 81.26 -16.53 -1.08
N SER A 4 80.03 -16.90 -0.69
CA SER A 4 79.02 -17.57 -1.54
C SER A 4 77.66 -17.52 -0.83
N ARG A 5 76.77 -16.58 -1.16
CA ARG A 5 75.63 -16.69 -2.09
C ARG A 5 74.54 -17.71 -1.70
N LEU A 6 73.32 -17.17 -1.63
CA LEU A 6 72.03 -17.81 -1.92
C LEU A 6 71.45 -18.78 -0.87
N ALA A 7 70.53 -18.27 -0.05
CA ALA A 7 69.21 -18.88 0.12
C ALA A 7 68.28 -17.87 0.81
N ALA A 8 67.36 -17.32 0.02
CA ALA A 8 66.17 -16.66 0.53
C ALA A 8 65.31 -17.67 1.30
N ILE A 9 64.75 -17.29 2.45
CA ILE A 9 63.40 -17.68 2.88
C ILE A 9 62.86 -16.54 3.75
N PHE A 10 61.63 -16.17 3.42
CA PHE A 10 60.85 -15.00 3.82
C PHE A 10 60.73 -14.78 5.33
N ALA A 11 61.03 -13.56 5.78
CA ALA A 11 60.59 -13.06 7.07
C ALA A 11 59.12 -12.61 6.95
N ALA A 12 58.27 -13.23 7.75
CA ALA A 12 56.85 -12.94 7.90
C ALA A 12 56.64 -11.51 8.44
N PHE A 13 56.15 -10.62 7.59
CA PHE A 13 55.48 -9.39 8.04
C PHE A 13 53.98 -9.67 8.05
N MET A 14 53.46 -10.02 9.23
CA MET A 14 52.03 -9.96 9.55
C MET A 14 51.59 -8.48 9.47
N LEU A 15 51.29 -8.02 8.26
CA LEU A 15 50.31 -6.95 8.07
C LEU A 15 48.94 -7.64 8.08
N SER A 16 48.41 -7.87 9.27
CA SER A 16 46.99 -8.16 9.45
C SER A 16 46.22 -6.89 9.08
N GLY A 17 46.00 -6.72 7.79
CA GLY A 17 44.99 -5.81 7.29
C GLY A 17 43.67 -6.19 7.94
N LEU A 18 43.10 -5.27 8.71
CA LEU A 18 41.68 -5.26 9.00
C LEU A 18 40.99 -5.19 7.64
N THR A 19 40.74 -6.35 7.02
CA THR A 19 39.72 -6.43 5.98
C THR A 19 38.43 -6.09 6.71
N ALA A 20 37.95 -4.87 6.49
CA ALA A 20 36.59 -4.50 6.87
C ALA A 20 35.70 -5.59 6.28
N ILE A 21 35.10 -6.41 7.16
CA ILE A 21 34.04 -7.32 6.77
C ILE A 21 33.02 -6.42 6.07
N PRO A 22 32.71 -6.63 4.78
CA PRO A 22 31.68 -5.85 4.14
C PRO A 22 30.41 -6.12 4.92
N ALA A 23 29.97 -5.13 5.70
CA ALA A 23 28.68 -5.16 6.37
C ALA A 23 27.64 -5.01 5.26
N HIS A 24 27.28 -6.13 4.62
CA HIS A 24 26.16 -6.17 3.70
C HIS A 24 24.90 -5.94 4.54
N ALA A 25 24.46 -4.68 4.59
CA ALA A 25 23.28 -4.29 5.34
C ALA A 25 22.07 -5.05 4.81
N GLN A 26 21.42 -5.80 5.68
CA GLN A 26 20.11 -6.41 5.40
C GLN A 26 19.04 -5.33 5.62
N TYR A 27 18.08 -5.21 4.70
CA TYR A 27 17.01 -4.20 4.78
C TYR A 27 15.64 -4.80 4.46
N VAL A 28 14.59 -4.17 4.99
CA VAL A 28 13.20 -4.58 4.74
C VAL A 28 12.80 -4.12 3.34
N CYS A 29 12.44 -5.07 2.49
CA CYS A 29 11.97 -4.84 1.13
C CYS A 29 10.45 -5.06 1.10
N ALA A 30 9.71 -3.96 1.24
CA ALA A 30 8.25 -3.99 1.34
C ALA A 30 7.56 -4.60 0.10
N ASN A 31 8.25 -4.65 -1.05
CA ASN A 31 7.72 -5.12 -2.34
C ASN A 31 8.50 -6.34 -2.90
N GLY A 32 9.25 -7.07 -2.06
CA GLY A 32 10.14 -8.16 -2.50
C GLY A 32 11.49 -7.66 -3.04
N PRO A 33 12.40 -8.57 -3.46
CA PRO A 33 13.74 -8.21 -3.94
C PRO A 33 13.69 -7.42 -5.26
N GLY A 34 14.37 -6.27 -5.29
CA GLY A 34 14.60 -5.52 -6.52
C GLY A 34 15.60 -6.19 -7.48
N PRO A 35 15.78 -5.67 -8.70
CA PRO A 35 16.80 -6.17 -9.63
C PRO A 35 18.21 -6.11 -9.01
N GLY A 36 18.89 -7.27 -8.94
CA GLY A 36 20.21 -7.40 -8.27
C GLY A 36 20.14 -7.60 -6.75
N GLU A 37 18.93 -7.71 -6.20
CA GLU A 37 18.71 -8.04 -4.79
C GLU A 37 18.25 -9.48 -4.62
N ARG A 38 18.56 -10.05 -3.46
CA ARG A 38 18.15 -11.39 -3.09
C ARG A 38 17.46 -11.36 -1.73
N GLN A 39 16.31 -12.03 -1.63
CA GLN A 39 15.67 -12.24 -0.34
C GLN A 39 16.55 -13.14 0.53
N VAL A 40 16.81 -12.69 1.75
CA VAL A 40 17.65 -13.40 2.73
C VAL A 40 16.87 -13.84 3.97
N GLY A 41 15.61 -13.43 4.10
CA GLY A 41 14.73 -13.89 5.17
C GLY A 41 13.42 -13.12 5.25
N THR A 42 12.76 -13.24 6.39
CA THR A 42 11.57 -12.48 6.76
C THR A 42 11.73 -11.99 8.19
N THR A 43 11.22 -10.81 8.52
CA THR A 43 11.14 -10.36 9.93
C THR A 43 10.28 -11.34 10.71
N GLY A 44 10.76 -11.84 11.86
CA GLY A 44 10.04 -12.84 12.64
C GLY A 44 8.60 -12.40 12.99
N GLY A 45 7.61 -13.13 12.49
CA GLY A 45 6.19 -12.90 12.76
C GLY A 45 5.74 -13.71 13.97
N GLY A 46 5.49 -13.03 15.09
CA GLY A 46 4.88 -13.60 16.29
C GLY A 46 3.77 -12.67 16.80
N GLY A 47 2.69 -13.25 17.32
CA GLY A 47 1.56 -12.48 17.88
C GLY A 47 0.55 -11.93 16.85
N GLY A 48 0.38 -12.61 15.70
CA GLY A 48 -0.58 -12.18 14.66
C GLY A 48 -0.04 -11.17 13.65
N MET A 49 1.28 -10.96 13.61
CA MET A 49 1.97 -10.11 12.63
C MET A 49 2.53 -10.95 11.48
N VAL A 50 2.35 -10.47 10.25
CA VAL A 50 2.98 -11.05 9.05
C VAL A 50 4.43 -10.57 8.96
N GLY A 51 5.36 -11.48 8.71
CA GLY A 51 6.78 -11.14 8.52
C GLY A 51 7.02 -10.45 7.17
N MET A 52 7.73 -9.33 7.17
CA MET A 52 8.12 -8.61 5.96
C MET A 52 9.42 -9.21 5.38
N PRO A 53 9.59 -9.24 4.05
CA PRO A 53 10.81 -9.79 3.44
C PRO A 53 12.05 -8.93 3.78
N LEU A 54 13.17 -9.59 4.05
CA LEU A 54 14.49 -8.98 4.21
C LEU A 54 15.33 -9.26 2.97
N CYS A 55 15.96 -8.24 2.41
CA CYS A 55 16.76 -8.31 1.19
C CYS A 55 18.23 -7.90 1.43
N THR A 56 19.11 -8.34 0.53
CA THR A 56 20.51 -7.92 0.43
C THR A 56 20.86 -7.65 -1.03
N SER A 57 21.78 -6.71 -1.28
CA SER A 57 22.29 -6.40 -2.62
C SER A 57 23.49 -7.28 -2.96
N ASP A 58 23.40 -8.06 -4.04
CA ASP A 58 24.54 -8.82 -4.56
C ASP A 58 25.37 -7.85 -5.44
N GLY A 59 26.48 -7.36 -4.90
CA GLY A 59 27.22 -6.20 -5.42
C GLY A 59 27.97 -6.42 -6.74
N SER A 60 27.27 -6.60 -7.85
CA SER A 60 27.86 -6.61 -9.20
C SER A 60 27.01 -5.87 -10.22
N PHE A 61 27.40 -4.63 -10.53
CA PHE A 61 26.93 -3.87 -11.69
C PHE A 61 28.14 -3.53 -12.56
N GLU A 62 28.23 -4.15 -13.74
CA GLU A 62 28.98 -3.61 -14.88
C GLU A 62 27.96 -3.16 -15.93
N GLY A 63 28.04 -1.90 -16.37
CA GLY A 63 27.30 -1.43 -17.55
C GLY A 63 26.67 -0.05 -17.41
N SER A 64 27.52 0.98 -17.48
CA SER A 64 27.25 2.38 -17.87
C SER A 64 25.85 2.76 -18.38
N GLY A 65 25.25 3.77 -17.74
CA GLY A 65 24.10 4.52 -18.27
C GLY A 65 23.52 5.40 -17.18
N ASP A 66 23.44 6.70 -17.44
CA ASP A 66 23.14 7.80 -16.53
C ASP A 66 22.04 7.57 -15.49
N ALA A 67 22.32 8.00 -14.26
CA ALA A 67 21.40 7.99 -13.13
C ALA A 67 20.28 9.03 -13.31
N GLU A 68 19.14 8.61 -13.81
CA GLU A 68 17.87 9.33 -13.67
C GLU A 68 16.82 8.42 -13.03
N GLY A 69 16.27 8.88 -11.90
CA GLY A 69 15.00 8.44 -11.33
C GLY A 69 14.89 6.96 -10.95
N SER A 70 15.15 6.62 -9.68
CA SER A 70 14.64 5.37 -9.11
C SER A 70 13.11 5.45 -9.07
N GLU A 71 12.49 4.95 -10.14
CA GLU A 71 11.05 4.75 -10.25
C GLU A 71 10.66 3.69 -9.22
N THR A 72 10.06 4.12 -8.12
CA THR A 72 9.43 3.22 -7.16
C THR A 72 8.46 2.33 -7.94
N VAL A 73 8.68 1.02 -7.97
CA VAL A 73 7.72 0.07 -8.54
C VAL A 73 6.38 0.31 -7.82
N ARG A 74 5.43 0.95 -8.51
CA ARG A 74 4.10 1.25 -7.98
C ARG A 74 3.29 -0.03 -8.06
N MET A 75 2.79 -0.49 -6.91
CA MET A 75 1.75 -1.52 -6.89
C MET A 75 0.57 -1.02 -7.75
N PRO A 76 0.22 -1.72 -8.85
CA PRO A 76 -0.89 -1.29 -9.69
C PRO A 76 -2.19 -1.39 -8.89
N ASP A 77 -2.83 -0.25 -8.63
CA ASP A 77 -4.14 -0.23 -7.99
C ASP A 77 -5.22 -0.54 -9.05
N PRO A 78 -5.96 -1.66 -8.92
CA PRO A 78 -6.95 -2.06 -9.91
C PRO A 78 -8.18 -1.14 -9.97
N LEU A 79 -8.35 -0.26 -8.98
CA LEU A 79 -9.40 0.75 -8.89
C LEU A 79 -8.84 2.18 -8.97
N ALA A 80 -7.60 2.38 -9.42
CA ALA A 80 -6.99 3.70 -9.60
C ALA A 80 -7.88 4.66 -10.41
N GLY A 81 -8.46 4.19 -11.51
CA GLY A 81 -9.38 5.00 -12.32
C GLY A 81 -10.63 5.45 -11.57
N ARG A 82 -11.13 4.62 -10.62
CA ARG A 82 -12.28 4.96 -9.76
C ARG A 82 -11.90 5.92 -8.65
N ILE A 83 -10.72 5.75 -8.05
CA ILE A 83 -10.16 6.70 -7.09
C ILE A 83 -10.00 8.07 -7.77
N ASN A 84 -9.38 8.13 -8.95
CA ASN A 84 -9.18 9.37 -9.69
C ASN A 84 -10.49 10.06 -10.07
N ALA A 85 -11.53 9.30 -10.42
CA ALA A 85 -12.85 9.85 -10.67
C ALA A 85 -13.46 10.49 -9.41
N ALA A 86 -13.35 9.81 -8.27
CA ALA A 86 -13.83 10.31 -6.98
C ALA A 86 -13.03 11.54 -6.50
N THR A 87 -11.70 11.54 -6.63
CA THR A 87 -10.86 12.70 -6.29
C THR A 87 -11.16 13.89 -7.17
N THR A 88 -11.39 13.68 -8.47
CA THR A 88 -11.81 14.75 -9.39
C THR A 88 -13.12 15.39 -8.93
N ILE A 89 -14.12 14.59 -8.53
CA ILE A 89 -15.38 15.12 -7.99
C ILE A 89 -15.14 15.92 -6.71
N PHE A 90 -14.33 15.37 -5.80
CA PHE A 90 -13.96 16.05 -4.55
C PHE A 90 -13.29 17.41 -4.82
N GLU A 91 -12.32 17.46 -5.72
CA GLU A 91 -11.58 18.67 -6.07
C GLU A 91 -12.46 19.73 -6.74
N LEU A 92 -13.32 19.33 -7.67
CA LEU A 92 -14.31 20.22 -8.28
C LEU A 92 -15.24 20.81 -7.22
N GLN A 93 -15.71 20.00 -6.27
CA GLN A 93 -16.56 20.49 -5.19
C GLN A 93 -15.82 21.42 -4.22
N ALA A 94 -14.57 21.10 -3.89
CA ALA A 94 -13.80 21.85 -2.89
C ALA A 94 -13.19 23.15 -3.43
N ARG A 95 -12.83 23.19 -4.71
CA ARG A 95 -12.01 24.27 -5.29
C ARG A 95 -12.57 24.88 -6.56
N ASN A 96 -13.50 24.22 -7.27
CA ASN A 96 -14.01 24.72 -8.55
C ASN A 96 -15.51 24.49 -8.74
N TYR A 97 -16.29 25.08 -7.83
CA TYR A 97 -17.74 24.89 -7.75
C TYR A 97 -18.47 25.31 -9.04
N ASP A 98 -18.03 26.36 -9.72
CA ASP A 98 -18.65 26.80 -10.98
C ASP A 98 -18.47 25.77 -12.10
N GLN A 99 -17.27 25.18 -12.21
CA GLN A 99 -17.03 24.08 -13.15
C GLN A 99 -17.85 22.85 -12.78
N LEU A 100 -17.98 22.52 -11.49
CA LEU A 100 -18.86 21.45 -11.02
C LEU A 100 -20.30 21.68 -11.53
N GLN A 101 -20.87 22.85 -11.27
CA GLN A 101 -22.23 23.20 -11.69
C GLN A 101 -22.40 23.16 -13.21
N GLN A 102 -21.39 23.60 -13.95
CA GLN A 102 -21.41 23.51 -15.40
C GLN A 102 -21.46 22.06 -15.88
N ARG A 103 -20.58 21.19 -15.37
CA ARG A 103 -20.55 19.76 -15.75
C ARG A 103 -21.84 19.04 -15.37
N LEU A 104 -22.40 19.31 -14.20
CA LEU A 104 -23.67 18.72 -13.77
C LEU A 104 -24.83 19.06 -14.74
N ARG A 105 -24.78 20.23 -15.40
CA ARG A 105 -25.79 20.63 -16.39
C ARG A 105 -25.53 20.07 -17.79
N THR A 106 -24.26 19.93 -18.18
CA THR A 106 -23.89 19.60 -19.58
C THR A 106 -23.52 18.14 -19.81
N ASP A 107 -23.21 17.38 -18.76
CA ASP A 107 -22.73 15.99 -18.84
C ASP A 107 -23.60 15.08 -17.97
N PRO A 108 -24.63 14.44 -18.55
CA PRO A 108 -25.53 13.54 -17.82
C PRO A 108 -24.82 12.33 -17.18
N ALA A 109 -23.74 11.84 -17.79
CA ALA A 109 -22.96 10.72 -17.25
C ALA A 109 -22.20 11.16 -16.00
N PHE A 110 -21.56 12.33 -16.03
CA PHE A 110 -20.96 12.92 -14.85
C PHE A 110 -22.01 13.23 -13.76
N ALA A 111 -23.19 13.73 -14.12
CA ALA A 111 -24.26 13.95 -13.17
C ALA A 111 -24.76 12.66 -12.50
N ALA A 112 -24.78 11.53 -13.23
CA ALA A 112 -25.07 10.22 -12.65
C ALA A 112 -23.96 9.75 -11.69
N GLU A 113 -22.70 9.90 -12.08
CA GLU A 113 -21.54 9.54 -11.24
C GLU A 113 -21.47 10.42 -9.98
N TYR A 114 -21.73 11.72 -10.11
CA TYR A 114 -21.79 12.65 -8.98
C TYR A 114 -22.86 12.24 -7.97
N ARG A 115 -24.07 11.89 -8.44
CA ARG A 115 -25.13 11.40 -7.55
C ARG A 115 -24.72 10.12 -6.83
N ARG A 116 -24.18 9.13 -7.55
CA ARG A 116 -23.63 7.89 -6.96
C ARG A 116 -22.61 8.20 -5.86
N TYR A 117 -21.69 9.12 -6.12
CA TYR A 117 -20.67 9.54 -5.17
C TYR A 117 -21.24 10.26 -3.94
N MET A 118 -22.32 11.03 -4.08
CA MET A 118 -22.96 11.71 -2.95
C MET A 118 -23.81 10.77 -2.10
N ASP A 119 -24.53 9.84 -2.74
CA ASP A 119 -25.35 8.83 -2.07
C ASP A 119 -24.48 7.77 -1.39
N GLY A 120 -23.29 7.54 -1.93
CA GLY A 120 -22.38 6.49 -1.52
C GLY A 120 -22.58 5.24 -2.38
N GLY A 121 -21.48 4.65 -2.85
CA GLY A 121 -21.57 3.47 -3.67
C GLY A 121 -20.28 2.66 -3.73
N TRP A 122 -20.43 1.40 -4.10
CA TRP A 122 -19.33 0.48 -4.28
C TRP A 122 -18.93 0.33 -5.75
N ASP A 123 -17.62 0.32 -5.98
CA ASP A 123 -16.97 -0.13 -7.19
C ASP A 123 -16.18 -1.41 -6.90
N HIS A 124 -16.10 -2.32 -7.87
CA HIS A 124 -15.40 -3.60 -7.72
C HIS A 124 -14.61 -3.93 -8.97
N THR A 125 -13.53 -4.69 -8.81
CA THR A 125 -12.86 -5.35 -9.94
C THR A 125 -13.81 -6.35 -10.58
N ARG A 126 -14.10 -6.17 -11.87
CA ARG A 126 -14.97 -7.06 -12.64
C ARG A 126 -14.11 -8.13 -13.30
N ASP A 127 -14.36 -9.38 -12.93
CA ASP A 127 -13.76 -10.61 -13.48
C ASP A 127 -12.40 -11.04 -12.88
N SER A 128 -12.40 -12.23 -12.26
CA SER A 128 -11.21 -12.90 -11.75
C SER A 128 -10.36 -13.55 -12.84
N ARG A 129 -10.94 -13.79 -14.04
CA ARG A 129 -10.35 -14.59 -15.14
C ARG A 129 -9.42 -13.82 -16.07
N ASN A 130 -9.53 -12.49 -16.11
CA ASN A 130 -8.72 -11.62 -16.98
C ASN A 130 -7.80 -10.66 -16.19
N ARG A 131 -7.43 -11.04 -14.97
CA ARG A 131 -6.52 -10.22 -14.16
C ARG A 131 -5.09 -10.42 -14.63
N ALA A 132 -4.42 -9.32 -14.98
CA ALA A 132 -2.97 -9.33 -15.13
C ALA A 132 -2.33 -9.71 -13.77
N ALA A 133 -1.13 -10.31 -13.82
CA ALA A 133 -0.33 -10.55 -12.62
C ALA A 133 -0.23 -9.24 -11.81
N GLY A 134 -0.39 -9.34 -10.49
CA GLY A 134 -0.33 -8.19 -9.58
C GLY A 134 -1.61 -7.40 -9.32
N GLN A 135 -2.66 -7.50 -10.15
CA GLN A 135 -3.83 -6.61 -10.03
C GLN A 135 -4.81 -6.96 -8.90
N GLY A 136 -4.60 -8.05 -8.15
CA GLY A 136 -5.36 -8.37 -6.93
C GLY A 136 -6.89 -8.43 -7.13
N CYS A 137 -7.65 -8.53 -6.05
CA CYS A 137 -9.10 -8.31 -6.04
C CYS A 137 -9.39 -7.06 -5.22
N ALA A 138 -10.30 -6.21 -5.66
CA ALA A 138 -10.56 -4.97 -4.93
C ALA A 138 -12.02 -4.55 -4.91
N ALA A 139 -12.38 -3.85 -3.83
CA ALA A 139 -13.63 -3.11 -3.70
C ALA A 139 -13.32 -1.70 -3.17
N LEU A 140 -14.04 -0.70 -3.66
CA LEU A 140 -13.92 0.70 -3.24
C LEU A 140 -15.30 1.23 -2.92
N PHE A 141 -15.51 1.64 -1.68
CA PHE A 141 -16.64 2.48 -1.31
C PHE A 141 -16.22 3.95 -1.39
N SER A 142 -17.00 4.78 -2.04
CA SER A 142 -16.78 6.23 -2.10
C SER A 142 -18.03 6.97 -1.67
N ARG A 143 -17.87 7.96 -0.77
CA ARG A 143 -18.95 8.87 -0.37
C ARG A 143 -18.41 10.21 0.12
N GLY A 144 -18.82 11.30 -0.55
CA GLY A 144 -18.68 12.66 0.00
C GLY A 144 -17.27 13.07 0.44
N GLY A 145 -16.22 12.58 -0.21
CA GLY A 145 -14.83 12.94 0.02
C GLY A 145 -14.01 11.89 0.77
N ASN A 146 -14.68 10.91 1.36
CA ASN A 146 -14.03 9.77 1.99
C ASN A 146 -14.18 8.53 1.11
N MET A 147 -13.12 7.74 1.05
CA MET A 147 -13.14 6.45 0.38
C MET A 147 -12.59 5.37 1.30
N ILE A 148 -13.14 4.17 1.17
CA ILE A 148 -12.70 2.99 1.86
C ILE A 148 -12.44 1.91 0.82
N GLN A 149 -11.20 1.48 0.71
CA GLN A 149 -10.79 0.46 -0.24
C GLN A 149 -10.42 -0.81 0.49
N LEU A 150 -10.85 -1.93 -0.07
CA LEU A 150 -10.49 -3.27 0.34
C LEU A 150 -9.67 -3.87 -0.80
N LEU A 151 -8.43 -4.26 -0.49
CA LEU A 151 -7.54 -4.95 -1.42
C LEU A 151 -7.31 -6.37 -0.90
N GLY A 152 -7.61 -7.36 -1.72
CA GLY A 152 -7.27 -8.75 -1.45
C GLY A 152 -5.79 -9.06 -1.73
N PRO A 153 -5.37 -10.29 -1.39
CA PRO A 153 -4.03 -10.77 -1.67
C PRO A 153 -3.62 -10.61 -3.12
N ASN A 154 -2.36 -10.30 -3.33
CA ASN A 154 -1.71 -10.15 -4.62
C ASN A 154 -0.21 -10.49 -4.50
N GLU A 155 0.56 -10.27 -5.55
CA GLU A 155 1.99 -10.62 -5.58
C GLU A 155 2.86 -9.78 -4.63
N TYR A 156 2.37 -8.62 -4.18
CA TYR A 156 3.07 -7.71 -3.27
C TYR A 156 2.57 -7.83 -1.82
N VAL A 157 1.33 -8.31 -1.61
CA VAL A 157 0.69 -8.40 -0.29
C VAL A 157 0.04 -9.78 -0.13
N THR A 158 0.53 -10.58 0.81
CA THR A 158 0.01 -11.93 1.09
C THR A 158 -1.33 -11.94 1.84
N GLY A 159 -1.60 -10.88 2.63
CA GLY A 159 -2.86 -10.67 3.34
C GLY A 159 -3.84 -9.80 2.55
N ALA A 160 -4.69 -9.06 3.26
CA ALA A 160 -5.55 -8.04 2.67
C ALA A 160 -5.18 -6.64 3.22
N LEU A 161 -5.59 -5.59 2.52
CA LEU A 161 -5.49 -4.21 3.00
C LEU A 161 -6.87 -3.59 3.15
N LEU A 162 -7.04 -2.86 4.24
CA LEU A 162 -8.09 -1.85 4.41
C LEU A 162 -7.43 -0.48 4.26
N VAL A 163 -7.75 0.25 3.20
CA VAL A 163 -7.21 1.58 2.93
C VAL A 163 -8.28 2.63 3.13
N LEU A 164 -7.99 3.61 3.97
CA LEU A 164 -8.87 4.71 4.32
C LEU A 164 -8.32 6.00 3.73
N ILE A 165 -9.05 6.62 2.81
CA ILE A 165 -8.59 7.76 2.02
C ILE A 165 -9.48 8.97 2.28
N GLY A 166 -8.88 10.10 2.60
CA GLY A 166 -9.64 11.32 2.84
C GLY A 166 -8.77 12.57 2.99
N LYS A 167 -9.41 13.74 2.98
CA LYS A 167 -8.73 15.04 3.01
C LYS A 167 -8.01 15.36 4.33
N ASP A 168 -8.51 14.80 5.44
CA ASP A 168 -7.98 15.06 6.78
C ASP A 168 -6.90 14.06 7.18
N VAL A 169 -6.70 13.03 6.34
CA VAL A 169 -5.59 12.11 6.46
C VAL A 169 -4.32 12.82 5.99
N PRO A 170 -3.23 12.84 6.78
CA PRO A 170 -1.97 13.41 6.33
C PRO A 170 -1.49 12.79 5.02
N ALA A 171 -0.95 13.59 4.10
CA ALA A 171 -0.49 13.15 2.78
C ALA A 171 1.04 13.32 2.63
N PRO A 172 1.85 12.54 3.38
CA PRO A 172 3.30 12.65 3.29
C PRO A 172 3.79 12.22 1.90
N GLU A 173 4.82 12.89 1.39
CA GLU A 173 5.43 12.56 0.09
C GLU A 173 6.07 11.17 0.07
N LYS A 174 6.55 10.72 1.24
CA LYS A 174 7.12 9.39 1.43
C LYS A 174 6.21 8.56 2.31
N LEU A 175 6.11 7.27 2.02
CA LEU A 175 5.40 6.31 2.86
C LEU A 175 5.99 6.31 4.28
N ARG A 176 5.11 6.28 5.27
CA ARG A 176 5.47 6.26 6.70
C ARG A 176 4.67 5.20 7.44
N GLU A 177 5.35 4.44 8.28
CA GLU A 177 4.66 3.64 9.29
C GLU A 177 4.22 4.56 10.45
N ILE A 178 2.96 4.42 10.86
CA ILE A 178 2.37 5.13 11.99
C ILE A 178 1.54 4.18 12.85
N ASN A 179 1.34 4.54 14.11
CA ASN A 179 0.31 3.93 14.95
C ASN A 179 -0.92 4.84 14.94
N VAL A 180 -2.08 4.27 14.66
CA VAL A 180 -3.37 4.96 14.69
C VAL A 180 -4.29 4.29 15.69
N SER A 181 -5.22 5.06 16.24
CA SER A 181 -6.35 4.53 16.98
C SER A 181 -7.50 4.34 15.99
N LEU A 182 -7.99 3.10 15.88
CA LEU A 182 -9.08 2.68 15.02
C LEU A 182 -10.29 2.35 15.91
N MET A 183 -11.44 2.90 15.57
CA MET A 183 -12.73 2.52 16.16
C MET A 183 -13.66 2.07 15.03
N GLN A 184 -14.27 0.92 15.20
CA GLN A 184 -15.21 0.34 14.27
C GLN A 184 -16.60 0.20 14.89
N THR A 185 -17.64 0.07 14.06
CA THR A 185 -18.98 -0.30 14.53
C THR A 185 -18.91 -1.56 15.40
N GLY A 186 -19.48 -1.49 16.61
CA GLY A 186 -19.53 -2.60 17.57
C GLY A 186 -18.39 -2.60 18.58
N ASP A 187 -17.32 -1.83 18.36
CA ASP A 187 -16.24 -1.70 19.33
C ASP A 187 -16.71 -0.93 20.58
N THR A 188 -16.31 -1.41 21.76
CA THR A 188 -16.53 -0.71 23.03
C THR A 188 -15.40 0.26 23.36
N ALA A 189 -14.24 0.14 22.70
CA ALA A 189 -13.08 1.01 22.86
C ALA A 189 -12.22 0.99 21.59
N PRO A 190 -11.48 2.08 21.27
CA PRO A 190 -10.60 2.10 20.12
C PRO A 190 -9.42 1.13 20.27
N GLN A 191 -9.01 0.51 19.18
CA GLN A 191 -7.82 -0.33 19.09
C GLN A 191 -6.64 0.48 18.56
N THR A 192 -5.43 0.24 19.07
CA THR A 192 -4.22 0.80 18.47
C THR A 192 -3.66 -0.15 17.43
N VAL A 193 -3.56 0.30 16.19
CA VAL A 193 -3.14 -0.51 15.05
C VAL A 193 -2.01 0.18 14.29
N LYS A 194 -1.05 -0.62 13.81
CA LYS A 194 -0.02 -0.15 12.88
C LYS A 194 -0.65 0.06 11.51
N ALA A 195 -0.24 1.13 10.85
CA ALA A 195 -0.73 1.48 9.52
C ALA A 195 0.35 2.17 8.69
N TYR A 196 0.19 2.14 7.38
CA TYR A 196 1.04 2.84 6.43
C TYR A 196 0.32 4.10 5.94
N ASN A 197 0.97 5.24 6.09
CA ASN A 197 0.46 6.53 5.68
C ASN A 197 1.23 7.07 4.48
N TYR A 198 0.51 7.48 3.44
CA TYR A 198 1.07 7.95 2.19
C TYR A 198 0.11 8.92 1.49
N ARG A 199 0.61 9.65 0.51
CA ARG A 199 -0.20 10.47 -0.41
C ARG A 199 -0.76 9.63 -1.55
N VAL A 200 -2.04 9.80 -1.87
CA VAL A 200 -2.65 9.19 -3.06
C VAL A 200 -2.00 9.79 -4.32
N PRO A 201 -1.58 8.97 -5.31
CA PRO A 201 -0.98 9.47 -6.54
C PRO A 201 -1.85 10.56 -7.20
N ASP A 202 -1.19 11.59 -7.71
CA ASP A 202 -1.82 12.70 -8.45
C ASP A 202 -2.97 13.40 -7.70
N SER A 203 -2.95 13.37 -6.36
CA SER A 203 -3.96 14.01 -5.52
C SER A 203 -3.37 14.60 -4.23
N ASP A 204 -4.10 15.54 -3.63
CA ASP A 204 -3.80 16.10 -2.30
C ASP A 204 -4.30 15.19 -1.16
N LEU A 205 -5.03 14.11 -1.46
CA LEU A 205 -5.59 13.23 -0.45
C LEU A 205 -4.51 12.35 0.21
N GLY A 206 -4.66 12.14 1.52
CA GLY A 206 -3.88 11.16 2.27
C GLY A 206 -4.60 9.83 2.37
N ALA A 207 -3.83 8.76 2.55
CA ALA A 207 -4.30 7.41 2.79
C ALA A 207 -3.68 6.82 4.05
N VAL A 208 -4.45 5.99 4.76
CA VAL A 208 -3.97 5.09 5.82
C VAL A 208 -4.33 3.67 5.42
N ALA A 209 -3.32 2.84 5.12
CA ALA A 209 -3.49 1.42 4.82
C ALA A 209 -3.20 0.56 6.05
N LEU A 210 -4.15 -0.30 6.38
CA LEU A 210 -4.12 -1.24 7.50
C LEU A 210 -3.95 -2.65 6.93
N GLY A 211 -2.96 -3.38 7.43
CA GLY A 211 -2.79 -4.79 7.10
C GLY A 211 -3.84 -5.64 7.80
N VAL A 212 -4.47 -6.54 7.05
CA VAL A 212 -5.43 -7.52 7.57
C VAL A 212 -4.85 -8.93 7.32
N PRO A 213 -4.76 -9.81 8.33
CA PRO A 213 -4.02 -11.07 8.23
C PRO A 213 -4.46 -11.99 7.09
N GLY A 214 -5.70 -11.89 6.65
CA GLY A 214 -6.22 -12.64 5.52
C GLY A 214 -7.52 -12.02 5.02
N ILE A 215 -7.92 -12.43 3.81
CA ILE A 215 -9.12 -11.92 3.17
C ILE A 215 -10.40 -12.56 3.71
N ASP A 216 -10.38 -13.84 4.08
CA ASP A 216 -11.58 -14.52 4.60
C ASP A 216 -12.05 -13.92 5.94
N PRO A 217 -11.17 -13.68 6.94
CA PRO A 217 -11.59 -13.00 8.17
C PRO A 217 -12.09 -11.58 7.94
N LEU A 218 -11.58 -10.87 6.91
CA LEU A 218 -12.11 -9.57 6.52
C LEU A 218 -13.54 -9.73 6.01
N LEU A 219 -13.77 -10.64 5.05
CA LEU A 219 -15.06 -10.89 4.44
C LEU A 219 -16.11 -11.34 5.49
N ASP A 220 -15.73 -12.25 6.39
CA ASP A 220 -16.64 -12.79 7.42
C ASP A 220 -17.14 -11.71 8.39
N ASN A 221 -16.31 -10.70 8.67
CA ASN A 221 -16.62 -9.61 9.60
C ASN A 221 -17.17 -8.36 8.90
N MET A 222 -17.38 -8.38 7.58
CA MET A 222 -18.01 -7.26 6.87
C MET A 222 -19.50 -7.16 7.21
N LEU A 223 -19.87 -6.04 7.84
CA LEU A 223 -21.27 -5.66 8.04
C LEU A 223 -21.82 -4.93 6.81
N ASP A 224 -23.15 -4.99 6.62
CA ASP A 224 -23.82 -4.22 5.58
C ASP A 224 -23.60 -2.71 5.77
N ARG A 225 -23.62 -2.28 7.03
CA ARG A 225 -23.28 -0.93 7.47
C ARG A 225 -22.13 -1.00 8.46
N GLN A 226 -21.01 -0.38 8.12
CA GLN A 226 -19.81 -0.38 8.96
C GLN A 226 -19.20 1.03 8.99
N GLY A 227 -19.04 1.54 10.20
CA GLY A 227 -18.36 2.79 10.49
C GLY A 227 -16.88 2.55 10.83
N PHE A 228 -16.07 3.54 10.47
CA PHE A 228 -14.65 3.64 10.80
C PHE A 228 -14.36 5.04 11.28
N GLU A 229 -13.75 5.17 12.45
CA GLU A 229 -13.11 6.39 12.92
C GLU A 229 -11.62 6.12 13.14
N VAL A 230 -10.76 6.97 12.58
CA VAL A 230 -9.32 6.90 12.78
C VAL A 230 -8.81 8.16 13.46
N LYS A 231 -8.02 7.96 14.51
CA LYS A 231 -7.27 9.02 15.18
C LYS A 231 -5.77 8.80 15.02
N TYR A 232 -5.07 9.88 14.69
CA TYR A 232 -3.62 9.93 14.70
C TYR A 232 -3.18 11.10 15.59
N ARG A 233 -2.35 10.82 16.61
CA ARG A 233 -1.91 11.81 17.61
C ARG A 233 -3.10 12.54 18.28
N ASN A 234 -4.10 11.77 18.71
CA ASN A 234 -5.37 12.25 19.30
C ASN A 234 -6.23 13.16 18.42
N ARG A 235 -5.87 13.37 17.14
CA ARG A 235 -6.70 14.07 16.17
C ARG A 235 -7.46 13.06 15.33
N LYS A 236 -8.78 13.26 15.18
CA LYS A 236 -9.59 12.52 14.21
C LYS A 236 -9.17 12.92 12.80
N ILE A 237 -8.69 11.96 12.01
CA ILE A 237 -8.18 12.16 10.64
C ILE A 237 -9.05 11.47 9.59
N PHE A 238 -9.94 10.58 10.01
CA PHE A 238 -10.89 9.91 9.12
C PHE A 238 -12.15 9.52 9.88
N ALA A 239 -13.30 9.66 9.25
CA ALA A 239 -14.58 9.19 9.73
C ALA A 239 -15.51 8.93 8.54
N ALA A 240 -15.89 7.68 8.33
CA ALA A 240 -16.84 7.31 7.28
C ALA A 240 -17.61 6.05 7.67
N GLU A 241 -18.80 5.90 7.08
CA GLU A 241 -19.60 4.68 7.15
C GLU A 241 -19.91 4.24 5.73
N TRP A 242 -19.68 2.95 5.43
CA TRP A 242 -20.20 2.35 4.22
C TRP A 242 -21.60 1.77 4.44
N THR A 243 -22.34 1.62 3.34
CA THR A 243 -23.61 0.88 3.28
C THR A 243 -23.57 -0.10 2.11
N GLY A 244 -24.38 -1.15 2.10
CA GLY A 244 -24.32 -2.18 1.05
C GLY A 244 -23.08 -3.08 1.14
N GLY A 245 -22.46 -3.14 2.32
CA GLY A 245 -21.23 -3.90 2.55
C GLY A 245 -21.38 -5.40 2.30
N LEU A 246 -22.58 -5.99 2.47
CA LEU A 246 -22.78 -7.42 2.19
C LEU A 246 -22.74 -7.72 0.69
N SER A 247 -23.30 -6.84 -0.14
CA SER A 247 -23.17 -6.95 -1.61
C SER A 247 -21.71 -6.81 -2.05
N ALA A 248 -20.97 -5.92 -1.40
CA ALA A 248 -19.54 -5.74 -1.67
C ALA A 248 -18.71 -6.95 -1.26
N ARG A 249 -19.01 -7.53 -0.10
CA ARG A 249 -18.43 -8.80 0.38
C ARG A 249 -18.64 -9.91 -0.64
N GLU A 250 -19.85 -10.09 -1.13
CA GLU A 250 -20.15 -11.12 -2.13
C GLU A 250 -19.39 -10.91 -3.44
N ALA A 251 -19.32 -9.67 -3.93
CA ALA A 251 -18.55 -9.34 -5.13
C ALA A 251 -17.05 -9.62 -4.95
N LEU A 252 -16.49 -9.25 -3.79
CA LEU A 252 -15.08 -9.44 -3.48
C LEU A 252 -14.75 -10.93 -3.27
N ALA A 253 -15.61 -11.67 -2.57
CA ALA A 253 -15.48 -13.12 -2.37
C ALA A 253 -15.47 -13.86 -3.71
N ARG A 254 -16.40 -13.54 -4.63
CA ARG A 254 -16.40 -14.11 -5.99
C ARG A 254 -15.09 -13.85 -6.73
N CYS A 255 -14.52 -12.66 -6.61
CA CYS A 255 -13.23 -12.35 -7.22
C CYS A 255 -12.09 -13.21 -6.62
N VAL A 256 -12.03 -13.27 -5.28
CA VAL A 256 -10.93 -13.89 -4.52
C VAL A 256 -10.94 -15.41 -4.69
N HIS A 257 -12.09 -16.03 -4.54
CA HIS A 257 -12.24 -17.49 -4.59
C HIS A 257 -12.45 -18.02 -6.01
N GLY A 258 -12.41 -17.14 -7.03
CA GLY A 258 -12.55 -17.54 -8.44
C GLY A 258 -13.96 -18.05 -8.80
N GLY A 259 -14.99 -17.52 -8.17
CA GLY A 259 -16.36 -18.01 -8.29
C GLY A 259 -16.95 -17.81 -9.70
N ASN A 260 -17.33 -18.93 -10.32
CA ASN A 260 -18.30 -18.99 -11.43
C ASN A 260 -19.70 -18.59 -10.96
#